data_AF-A0A423K152-F1
#
_entry.id   AF-A0A423K152-F1
#
_cell.length_a   1.000
_cell.length_b   1.000
_cell.length_c   1.000
_cell.angle_alpha   90.00
_cell.angle_beta   90.00
_cell.angle_gamma   90.00
#
_symmetry.space_group_name_H-M   'P 1'
#
loop_
_entity.id
_entity.type
_entity.pdbx_description
1 polymer ?
#
loop_
_entity_poly.entity_id
_entity_poly.type
_entity_poly.pdbx_seq_one_letter_code
_entity_poly.pdbx_strand_id
1 'polypeptide(L)'
;DGLKELSRRPHHSPYQVSDQILELLIAYKREHASWGPEKLVHNLKKAHPDLSWPALSTAGEWLKRAGLVQKRRFLNRPPTAKTPLREATEPNQTWAADFKGDFALQSGQRCFPLTISDHVSRFLLVCRAQSSVAGAREGFDWAFREYGLPNVIRTDNGSPFASTGVSRISSLAAWWIRLGIYPERIQPGRPDQNGRHERMHRTLKAALLQAPEHNLVQQQLAFERFRQEYNYERPHKALEMKVPADVYVPSSRHYDGHVPEVNYPSPMLVRKVRQNGSMKWKGGMVFVSESLVGEALGLQEVEDDVWEVYLCDYLLGRLKNGENRLSNPQKRKGCPRFRL
;
A
#
# COMPACT_ATOMS: atom_id res chain seq x y z
N ASP A 1 18.48 4.20 -76.54
CA ASP A 1 17.61 4.16 -75.35
C ASP A 1 18.22 3.29 -74.26
N GLY A 2 18.86 3.95 -73.30
CA GLY A 2 19.54 3.32 -72.18
C GLY A 2 18.55 2.74 -71.17
N LEU A 3 18.78 1.48 -70.79
CA LEU A 3 18.08 0.78 -69.73
C LEU A 3 18.20 1.58 -68.42
N LYS A 4 17.08 2.15 -67.96
CA LYS A 4 16.98 2.76 -66.63
C LYS A 4 17.24 1.68 -65.58
N GLU A 5 18.30 1.87 -64.81
CA GLU A 5 18.63 1.04 -63.66
C GLU A 5 17.48 1.12 -62.64
N LEU A 6 16.69 0.04 -62.54
CA LEU A 6 15.69 -0.11 -61.50
C LEU A 6 16.41 -0.46 -60.19
N SER A 7 16.05 0.27 -59.13
CA SER A 7 16.58 0.09 -57.77
C SER A 7 16.54 -1.38 -57.35
N ARG A 8 17.71 -1.96 -57.07
CA ARG A 8 17.89 -3.33 -56.54
C ARG A 8 17.60 -3.45 -55.04
N ARG A 9 16.92 -2.48 -54.44
CA ARG A 9 16.65 -2.48 -53.00
C ARG A 9 15.48 -3.44 -52.72
N PRO A 10 15.65 -4.47 -51.87
CA PRO A 10 14.56 -5.36 -51.50
C PRO A 10 13.41 -4.54 -50.91
N HIS A 11 12.17 -4.81 -51.31
CA HIS A 11 10.98 -4.14 -50.75
C HIS A 11 10.83 -4.33 -49.23
N HIS A 12 11.53 -5.29 -48.65
CA HIS A 12 11.52 -5.58 -47.22
C HIS A 12 12.90 -6.15 -46.79
N SER A 13 13.65 -5.40 -45.98
CA SER A 13 14.92 -5.86 -45.40
C SER A 13 14.72 -6.21 -43.92
N PRO A 14 14.98 -7.47 -43.51
CA PRO A 14 14.88 -7.88 -42.10
C PRO A 14 15.69 -7.00 -41.14
N TYR A 15 16.83 -6.48 -41.60
CA TYR A 15 17.70 -5.59 -40.82
C TYR A 15 17.08 -4.20 -40.60
N GLN A 16 16.37 -3.67 -41.60
CA GLN A 16 15.72 -2.36 -41.50
C GLN A 16 14.55 -2.39 -40.52
N VAL A 17 13.78 -3.50 -40.48
CA VAL A 17 12.71 -3.69 -39.50
C VAL A 17 13.28 -3.87 -38.09
N SER A 18 14.41 -4.58 -37.93
CA SER A 18 15.07 -4.68 -36.62
C SER A 18 15.60 -3.34 -36.12
N ASP A 19 16.10 -2.48 -37.00
CA ASP A 19 16.59 -1.14 -36.63
C ASP A 19 15.42 -0.24 -36.18
N GLN A 20 14.31 -0.24 -36.91
CA GLN A 20 13.10 0.50 -36.51
C GLN A 20 12.56 0.03 -35.16
N ILE A 21 12.49 -1.28 -34.91
CA ILE A 21 12.04 -1.84 -33.63
C ILE A 21 13.00 -1.45 -32.50
N LEU A 22 14.31 -1.46 -32.77
CA LEU A 22 15.32 -1.06 -31.81
C LEU A 22 15.20 0.42 -31.43
N GLU A 23 14.99 1.29 -32.42
CA GLU A 23 14.77 2.73 -32.21
C GLU A 23 13.53 2.98 -31.35
N LEU A 24 12.40 2.32 -31.67
CA LEU A 24 11.17 2.39 -30.87
C LEU A 24 11.40 1.91 -29.43
N LEU A 25 12.11 0.79 -29.24
CA LEU A 25 12.44 0.27 -27.92
C LEU A 25 13.31 1.23 -27.12
N ILE A 26 14.32 1.85 -27.76
CA ILE A 26 15.23 2.79 -27.09
C ILE A 26 14.48 4.08 -26.72
N ALA A 27 13.68 4.64 -27.62
CA ALA A 27 12.87 5.83 -27.36
C ALA A 27 11.93 5.60 -26.18
N TYR A 28 11.14 4.52 -26.23
CA TYR A 28 10.20 4.18 -25.16
C TYR A 28 10.90 3.84 -23.85
N LYS A 29 12.11 3.26 -23.90
CA LYS A 29 12.94 3.01 -22.71
C LYS A 29 13.44 4.31 -22.05
N ARG A 30 13.72 5.35 -22.84
CA ARG A 30 14.16 6.66 -22.33
C ARG A 30 13.01 7.39 -21.62
N GLU A 31 11.81 7.32 -22.18
CA GLU A 31 10.58 7.83 -21.57
C GLU A 31 10.24 7.07 -20.29
N HIS A 32 10.42 5.74 -20.29
CA HIS A 32 10.14 4.87 -19.15
C HIS A 32 11.41 4.23 -18.58
N ALA A 33 12.32 5.08 -18.09
CA ALA A 33 13.65 4.67 -17.60
C ALA A 33 13.61 3.60 -16.48
N SER A 34 12.52 3.49 -15.72
CA SER A 34 12.37 2.48 -14.65
C SER A 34 11.83 1.13 -15.14
N TRP A 35 11.38 1.00 -16.39
CA TRP A 35 10.70 -0.19 -16.90
C TRP A 35 11.66 -1.26 -17.41
N GLY A 36 11.23 -2.53 -17.28
CA GLY A 36 11.97 -3.67 -17.82
C GLY A 36 11.53 -4.02 -19.24
N PRO A 37 12.33 -4.78 -20.00
CA PRO A 37 12.03 -5.15 -21.39
C PRO A 37 10.63 -5.75 -21.59
N GLU A 38 10.18 -6.61 -20.68
CA GLU A 38 8.85 -7.23 -20.70
C GLU A 38 7.70 -6.21 -20.77
N LYS A 39 7.80 -5.08 -20.04
CA LYS A 39 6.76 -4.05 -20.05
C LYS A 39 6.78 -3.23 -21.33
N LEU A 40 7.98 -2.89 -21.79
CA LEU A 40 8.19 -2.09 -23.00
C LEU A 40 7.66 -2.83 -24.22
N VAL A 41 8.07 -4.10 -24.40
CA VAL A 41 7.60 -4.94 -25.51
C VAL A 41 6.09 -5.14 -25.45
N HIS A 42 5.51 -5.35 -24.26
CA HIS A 42 4.06 -5.51 -24.12
C HIS A 42 3.27 -4.28 -24.61
N ASN A 43 3.64 -3.07 -24.16
CA ASN A 43 2.94 -1.85 -24.57
C ASN A 43 3.19 -1.51 -26.03
N LEU A 44 4.43 -1.62 -26.51
CA LEU A 44 4.76 -1.36 -27.91
C LEU A 44 4.09 -2.35 -28.85
N LYS A 45 3.93 -3.62 -28.46
CA LYS A 45 3.17 -4.62 -29.21
C LYS A 45 1.68 -4.27 -29.32
N LYS A 46 1.10 -3.65 -28.29
CA LYS A 46 -0.27 -3.13 -28.37
C LYS A 46 -0.37 -1.91 -29.28
N ALA A 47 0.60 -1.00 -29.21
CA ALA A 47 0.61 0.23 -30.01
C ALA A 47 0.94 0.00 -31.50
N HIS A 48 1.74 -1.03 -31.80
CA HIS A 48 2.16 -1.39 -33.15
C HIS A 48 1.97 -2.91 -33.37
N PRO A 49 0.71 -3.37 -33.50
CA PRO A 49 0.40 -4.80 -33.63
C PRO A 49 0.91 -5.40 -34.94
N ASP A 50 1.10 -4.58 -35.97
CA ASP A 50 1.55 -5.00 -37.31
C ASP A 50 3.06 -5.30 -37.38
N LEU A 51 3.83 -4.91 -36.36
CA LEU A 51 5.27 -5.17 -36.30
C LEU A 51 5.55 -6.54 -35.67
N SER A 52 6.54 -7.25 -36.22
CA SER A 52 7.03 -8.50 -35.66
C SER A 52 8.00 -8.25 -34.50
N TRP A 53 7.48 -8.21 -33.28
CA TRP A 53 8.27 -7.95 -32.07
C TRP A 53 9.22 -9.10 -31.70
N PRO A 54 10.46 -8.81 -31.26
CA PRO A 54 11.44 -9.82 -30.91
C PRO A 54 11.08 -10.55 -29.60
N ALA A 55 11.74 -11.68 -29.36
CA ALA A 55 11.69 -12.34 -28.07
C ALA A 55 12.18 -11.43 -26.94
N LEU A 56 11.65 -11.60 -25.73
CA LEU A 56 11.99 -10.78 -24.56
C LEU A 56 13.49 -10.82 -24.21
N SER A 57 14.15 -11.96 -24.43
CA SER A 57 15.60 -12.11 -24.26
C SER A 57 16.37 -11.21 -25.21
N THR A 58 16.00 -11.23 -26.50
CA THR A 58 16.60 -10.40 -27.56
C THR A 58 16.41 -8.91 -27.27
N ALA A 59 15.19 -8.47 -26.94
CA ALA A 59 14.94 -7.09 -26.53
C ALA A 59 15.77 -6.67 -25.30
N GLY A 60 15.92 -7.57 -24.33
CA GLY A 60 16.76 -7.35 -23.15
C GLY A 60 18.25 -7.21 -23.49
N GLU A 61 18.77 -8.01 -24.42
CA GLU A 61 20.15 -7.90 -24.90
C GLU A 61 20.39 -6.61 -25.67
N TRP A 62 19.46 -6.22 -26.54
CA TRP A 62 19.54 -4.97 -27.29
C TRP A 62 19.62 -3.76 -26.36
N LEU A 63 18.70 -3.68 -25.38
CA LEU A 63 18.72 -2.60 -24.39
C LEU A 63 19.96 -2.63 -23.49
N LYS A 64 20.51 -3.82 -23.21
CA LYS A 64 21.78 -3.96 -22.48
C LYS A 64 22.95 -3.44 -23.30
N ARG A 65 23.03 -3.77 -24.59
CA ARG A 65 24.08 -3.27 -25.51
C ARG A 65 24.00 -1.75 -25.67
N ALA A 66 22.79 -1.19 -25.65
CA ALA A 66 22.56 0.26 -25.63
C ALA A 66 22.86 0.94 -24.27
N GLY A 67 23.28 0.19 -23.23
CA GLY A 67 23.59 0.73 -21.91
C GLY A 67 22.37 1.11 -21.06
N LEU A 68 21.15 0.73 -21.46
CA LEU A 68 19.89 1.16 -20.84
C LEU A 68 19.35 0.20 -19.77
N VAL A 69 20.00 -0.95 -19.55
CA VAL A 69 19.58 -1.96 -18.58
C VAL A 69 20.74 -2.37 -17.69
N GLN A 70 20.61 -2.17 -16.38
CA GLN A 70 21.57 -2.65 -15.40
C GLN A 70 21.34 -4.13 -15.06
N LYS A 71 22.43 -4.88 -14.85
CA LYS A 71 22.38 -6.29 -14.45
C LYS A 71 21.81 -6.39 -13.03
N ARG A 72 20.66 -7.05 -12.89
CA ARG A 72 20.04 -7.26 -11.57
C ARG A 72 20.83 -8.32 -10.80
N ARG A 73 21.35 -7.99 -9.61
CA ARG A 73 21.85 -9.00 -8.67
C ARG A 73 20.68 -9.85 -8.19
N PHE A 74 20.72 -11.15 -8.50
CA PHE A 74 19.80 -12.11 -7.91
C PHE A 74 20.24 -12.35 -6.46
N LEU A 75 19.41 -11.90 -5.52
CA LEU A 75 19.54 -12.28 -4.13
C LEU A 75 18.71 -13.55 -3.93
N ASN A 76 19.35 -14.63 -3.47
CA ASN A 76 18.65 -15.83 -3.02
C ASN A 76 17.71 -15.42 -1.88
N ARG A 77 16.40 -15.57 -2.10
CA ARG A 77 15.40 -15.30 -1.07
C ARG A 77 15.02 -16.63 -0.43
N PRO A 78 15.05 -16.75 0.90
CA PRO A 78 14.54 -17.92 1.57
C PRO A 78 13.05 -18.11 1.26
N PRO A 79 12.53 -19.36 1.33
CA PRO A 79 11.12 -19.65 1.12
C PRO A 79 10.24 -18.79 2.03
N THR A 80 9.17 -18.24 1.47
CA THR A 80 8.18 -17.45 2.22
C THR A 80 7.29 -18.40 3.01
N ALA A 81 7.27 -18.28 4.33
CA ALA A 81 6.35 -19.07 5.16
C ALA A 81 4.90 -18.62 4.92
N LYS A 82 3.92 -19.50 5.11
CA LYS A 82 2.49 -19.12 5.06
C LYS A 82 2.22 -18.06 6.14
N THR A 83 1.79 -16.90 5.69
CA THR A 83 1.54 -15.73 6.52
C THR A 83 0.13 -15.81 7.12
N PRO A 84 -0.06 -15.61 8.44
CA PRO A 84 -1.38 -15.69 9.07
C PRO A 84 -2.23 -14.41 8.90
N LEU A 85 -1.98 -13.62 7.85
CA LEU A 85 -2.71 -12.39 7.56
C LEU A 85 -3.95 -12.72 6.73
N ARG A 86 -4.97 -11.85 6.79
CA ARG A 86 -6.18 -12.03 5.98
C ARG A 86 -5.82 -12.08 4.49
N GLU A 87 -6.32 -13.10 3.82
CA GLU A 87 -6.28 -13.14 2.37
C GLU A 87 -7.21 -12.06 1.81
N ALA A 88 -6.79 -11.47 0.69
CA ALA A 88 -7.58 -10.53 -0.07
C ALA A 88 -7.62 -11.02 -1.52
N THR A 89 -8.83 -11.16 -2.04
CA THR A 89 -9.15 -11.71 -3.35
C THR A 89 -9.84 -10.70 -4.25
N GLU A 90 -10.42 -9.64 -3.67
CA GLU A 90 -11.09 -8.55 -4.39
C GLU A 90 -10.53 -7.18 -3.97
N PRO A 91 -10.63 -6.16 -4.85
CA PRO A 91 -10.29 -4.78 -4.51
C PRO A 91 -11.00 -4.30 -3.23
N ASN A 92 -10.33 -3.42 -2.47
CA ASN A 92 -10.80 -2.81 -1.23
C ASN A 92 -11.01 -3.76 -0.05
N GLN A 93 -10.79 -5.07 -0.20
CA GLN A 93 -10.75 -5.97 0.94
C GLN A 93 -9.54 -5.68 1.85
N THR A 94 -8.41 -5.27 1.29
CA THR A 94 -7.24 -4.88 2.08
C THR A 94 -6.45 -3.80 1.36
N TRP A 95 -6.23 -2.68 2.03
CA TRP A 95 -5.23 -1.71 1.63
C TRP A 95 -3.97 -1.90 2.45
N ALA A 96 -2.82 -1.82 1.80
CA ALA A 96 -1.52 -1.77 2.46
C ALA A 96 -1.06 -0.31 2.54
N ALA A 97 -0.60 0.12 3.70
CA ALA A 97 -0.10 1.47 3.91
C ALA A 97 1.24 1.46 4.63
N ASP A 98 2.10 2.39 4.23
CA ASP A 98 3.45 2.54 4.78
C ASP A 98 4.03 3.93 4.48
N PHE A 99 4.98 4.36 5.31
CA PHE A 99 5.89 5.44 4.96
C PHE A 99 7.12 4.84 4.30
N LYS A 100 7.39 5.21 3.03
CA LYS A 100 8.73 4.93 2.49
C LYS A 100 9.68 5.80 3.31
N GLY A 101 10.64 5.20 4.01
CA GLY A 101 11.61 5.93 4.84
C GLY A 101 12.06 7.26 4.23
N ASP A 102 12.29 8.26 5.07
CA ASP A 102 12.38 9.66 4.66
C ASP A 102 13.69 10.01 3.95
N PHE A 103 13.65 11.05 3.13
CA PHE A 103 14.81 11.56 2.38
C PHE A 103 14.87 13.09 2.40
N ALA A 104 16.06 13.63 2.15
CA ALA A 104 16.24 15.07 2.02
C ALA A 104 15.90 15.53 0.60
N LEU A 105 15.12 16.59 0.49
CA LEU A 105 14.90 17.35 -0.74
C LEU A 105 16.12 18.21 -1.04
N GLN A 106 16.21 18.80 -2.24
CA GLN A 106 17.37 19.64 -2.58
C GLN A 106 17.47 20.90 -1.69
N SER A 107 16.34 21.40 -1.18
CA SER A 107 16.28 22.47 -0.17
C SER A 107 16.78 22.07 1.22
N GLY A 108 17.07 20.79 1.45
CA GLY A 108 17.45 20.23 2.76
C GLY A 108 16.27 19.81 3.64
N GLN A 109 15.03 20.19 3.30
CA GLN A 109 13.83 19.74 4.02
C GLN A 109 13.65 18.22 3.89
N ARG A 110 13.26 17.55 4.98
CA ARG A 110 12.91 16.12 4.96
C ARG A 110 11.51 15.89 4.36
N CYS A 111 11.41 14.88 3.51
CA CYS A 111 10.17 14.39 2.93
C CYS A 111 9.88 12.98 3.44
N PHE A 112 8.65 12.75 3.90
CA PHE A 112 8.12 11.48 4.39
C PHE A 112 7.02 10.99 3.43
N PRO A 113 7.34 10.15 2.43
CA PRO A 113 6.36 9.65 1.49
C PRO A 113 5.36 8.69 2.14
N LEU A 114 4.11 9.12 2.28
CA LEU A 114 3.01 8.23 2.62
C LEU A 114 2.55 7.50 1.35
N THR A 115 2.48 6.17 1.43
CA THR A 115 1.99 5.33 0.34
C THR A 115 0.84 4.45 0.80
N ILE A 116 -0.26 4.40 0.04
CA ILE A 116 -1.41 3.52 0.28
C ILE A 116 -1.73 2.81 -1.03
N SER A 117 -1.81 1.48 -1.02
CA SER A 117 -2.06 0.67 -2.20
C SER A 117 -3.09 -0.42 -1.96
N ASP A 118 -3.88 -0.76 -2.98
CA ASP A 118 -4.80 -1.89 -2.92
C ASP A 118 -4.03 -3.21 -3.05
N HIS A 119 -4.38 -4.18 -2.21
CA HIS A 119 -3.64 -5.43 -2.14
C HIS A 119 -3.83 -6.33 -3.37
N VAL A 120 -4.99 -6.25 -4.04
CA VAL A 120 -5.35 -7.14 -5.15
C VAL A 120 -4.99 -6.49 -6.48
N SER A 121 -5.57 -5.32 -6.77
CA SER A 121 -5.39 -4.60 -8.03
C SER A 121 -4.02 -3.95 -8.17
N ARG A 122 -3.24 -3.86 -7.07
CA ARG A 122 -1.98 -3.10 -6.99
C ARG A 122 -2.15 -1.60 -7.13
N PHE A 123 -3.37 -1.08 -7.26
CA PHE A 123 -3.62 0.33 -7.51
C PHE A 123 -3.02 1.18 -6.40
N LEU A 124 -2.22 2.17 -6.77
CA LEU A 124 -1.59 3.10 -5.84
C LEU A 124 -2.58 4.22 -5.56
N LEU A 125 -3.32 4.10 -4.45
CA LEU A 125 -4.33 5.08 -4.04
C LEU A 125 -3.67 6.39 -3.64
N VAL A 126 -2.60 6.32 -2.85
CA VAL A 126 -1.89 7.50 -2.34
C VAL A 126 -0.39 7.35 -2.54
N CYS A 127 0.24 8.42 -3.01
CA CYS A 127 1.67 8.68 -2.91
C CYS A 127 1.85 10.17 -2.55
N ARG A 128 1.98 10.47 -1.26
CA ARG A 128 1.97 11.85 -0.75
C ARG A 128 3.28 12.24 -0.10
N ALA A 129 3.83 13.37 -0.50
CA ALA A 129 4.98 14.00 0.12
C ALA A 129 4.54 14.73 1.39
N GLN A 130 4.93 14.22 2.56
CA GLN A 130 4.63 14.84 3.84
C GLN A 130 5.88 15.46 4.46
N SER A 131 5.71 16.51 5.27
CA SER A 131 6.79 17.10 6.08
C SER A 131 7.10 16.28 7.33
N SER A 132 6.17 15.42 7.76
CA SER A 132 6.34 14.50 8.89
C SER A 132 5.36 13.32 8.79
N VAL A 133 5.57 12.29 9.62
CA VAL A 133 4.62 11.17 9.75
C VAL A 133 3.27 11.59 10.35
N ALA A 134 3.16 12.75 11.00
CA ALA A 134 1.90 13.23 11.57
C ALA A 134 0.84 13.51 10.49
N GLY A 135 1.27 13.83 9.26
CA GLY A 135 0.42 14.06 8.08
C GLY A 135 -0.27 12.81 7.52
N ALA A 136 -0.20 11.67 8.24
CA ALA A 136 -0.80 10.42 7.80
C ALA A 136 -2.32 10.53 7.70
N ARG A 137 -2.97 11.12 8.71
CA ARG A 137 -4.43 11.17 8.81
C ARG A 137 -5.06 11.88 7.61
N GLU A 138 -4.49 13.01 7.18
CA GLU A 138 -4.95 13.77 6.02
C GLU A 138 -4.81 12.98 4.72
N GLY A 139 -3.77 12.14 4.62
CA GLY A 139 -3.59 11.22 3.51
C GLY A 139 -4.67 10.13 3.44
N PHE A 140 -5.02 9.54 4.59
CA PHE A 140 -6.11 8.56 4.67
C PHE A 140 -7.48 9.19 4.47
N ASP A 141 -7.75 10.36 5.07
CA ASP A 141 -9.05 11.04 4.94
C ASP A 141 -9.35 11.36 3.48
N TRP A 142 -8.36 11.89 2.75
CA TRP A 142 -8.48 12.10 1.32
C TRP A 142 -8.71 10.78 0.55
N ALA A 143 -7.95 9.72 0.87
CA ALA A 143 -8.11 8.43 0.20
C ALA A 143 -9.51 7.85 0.42
N PHE A 144 -10.04 7.97 1.64
CA PHE A 144 -11.37 7.48 1.97
C PHE A 144 -12.47 8.24 1.23
N ARG A 145 -12.34 9.56 1.09
CA ARG A 145 -13.30 10.37 0.31
C ARG A 145 -13.27 10.02 -1.18
N GLU A 146 -12.07 9.84 -1.73
CA GLU A 146 -11.87 9.57 -3.16
C GLU A 146 -12.26 8.15 -3.56
N TYR A 147 -11.92 7.17 -2.71
CA TYR A 147 -11.96 5.75 -3.08
C TYR A 147 -12.89 4.89 -2.21
N GLY A 148 -13.50 5.48 -1.18
CA GLY A 148 -14.28 4.78 -0.16
C GLY A 148 -13.41 4.07 0.88
N LEU A 149 -14.03 3.26 1.74
CA LEU A 149 -13.38 2.59 2.87
C LEU A 149 -13.00 1.15 2.50
N PRO A 150 -11.78 0.69 2.85
CA PRO A 150 -11.44 -0.71 2.77
C PRO A 150 -12.01 -1.51 3.95
N ASN A 151 -11.99 -2.84 3.87
CA ASN A 151 -12.30 -3.68 5.03
C ASN A 151 -11.15 -3.77 6.03
N VAL A 152 -9.91 -3.75 5.52
CA VAL A 152 -8.70 -3.93 6.31
C VAL A 152 -7.66 -2.91 5.87
N ILE A 153 -6.98 -2.29 6.84
CA ILE A 153 -5.74 -1.56 6.58
C ILE A 153 -4.59 -2.34 7.21
N ARG A 154 -3.63 -2.71 6.35
CA ARG A 154 -2.43 -3.44 6.74
C ARG A 154 -1.24 -2.49 6.81
N THR A 155 -0.62 -2.41 7.97
CA THR A 155 0.57 -1.57 8.20
C THR A 155 1.71 -2.36 8.83
N ASP A 156 2.88 -1.75 8.84
CA ASP A 156 3.97 -2.19 9.69
C ASP A 156 3.72 -1.82 11.18
N ASN A 157 4.71 -2.09 12.03
CA ASN A 157 4.66 -1.75 13.46
C ASN A 157 5.31 -0.40 13.78
N GLY A 158 5.60 0.43 12.77
CA GLY A 158 6.23 1.73 12.93
C GLY A 158 5.26 2.82 13.37
N SER A 159 5.80 3.91 13.91
CA SER A 159 5.05 5.17 14.00
C SER A 159 4.73 5.66 12.59
N PRO A 160 3.51 6.17 12.31
CA PRO A 160 2.42 6.54 13.22
C PRO A 160 1.34 5.45 13.38
N PHE A 161 1.57 4.25 12.85
CA PHE A 161 0.57 3.17 12.77
C PHE A 161 0.47 2.33 14.04
N ALA A 162 1.48 2.43 14.93
CA ALA A 162 1.49 1.78 16.22
C ALA A 162 1.87 2.76 17.34
N SER A 163 1.31 2.54 18.53
CA SER A 163 1.73 3.19 19.77
C SER A 163 2.54 2.22 20.65
N THR A 164 3.34 2.78 21.56
CA THR A 164 4.10 2.02 22.57
C THR A 164 3.25 1.61 23.79
N GLY A 165 2.01 2.10 23.89
CA GLY A 165 1.10 1.85 25.01
C GLY A 165 0.51 0.43 25.06
N VAL A 166 -0.18 0.12 26.17
CA VAL A 166 -0.98 -1.10 26.33
C VAL A 166 -2.05 -1.14 25.22
N SER A 167 -2.29 -2.30 24.59
CA SER A 167 -3.01 -2.52 23.31
C SER A 167 -2.29 -2.11 22.01
N ARG A 168 -1.21 -1.32 22.08
CA ARG A 168 -0.41 -0.80 20.95
C ARG A 168 -1.20 0.00 19.90
N ILE A 169 -2.45 0.37 20.14
CA ILE A 169 -3.32 1.06 19.17
C ILE A 169 -2.89 2.52 19.05
N SER A 170 -2.62 3.01 17.84
CA SER A 170 -2.41 4.43 17.59
C SER A 170 -3.74 5.16 17.41
N SER A 171 -3.76 6.48 17.56
CA SER A 171 -4.98 7.28 17.33
C SER A 171 -5.52 7.12 15.90
N LEU A 172 -4.63 6.86 14.94
CA LEU A 172 -5.01 6.56 13.56
C LEU A 172 -5.76 5.21 13.45
N ALA A 173 -5.28 4.17 14.13
CA ALA A 173 -5.95 2.88 14.18
C ALA A 173 -7.29 2.94 14.93
N ALA A 174 -7.40 3.74 16.00
CA ALA A 174 -8.67 3.98 16.68
C ALA A 174 -9.70 4.62 15.74
N TRP A 175 -9.28 5.63 14.97
CA TRP A 175 -10.14 6.25 13.95
C TRP A 175 -10.55 5.27 12.84
N TRP A 176 -9.66 4.38 12.38
CA TRP A 176 -10.03 3.33 11.43
C TRP A 176 -11.08 2.37 11.99
N ILE A 177 -10.90 1.91 13.23
CA ILE A 177 -11.87 1.03 13.92
C ILE A 177 -13.24 1.71 14.00
N ARG A 178 -13.26 3.01 14.33
CA ARG A 178 -14.48 3.83 14.33
C ARG A 178 -15.18 3.92 12.97
N LEU A 179 -14.44 3.78 11.87
CA LEU A 179 -14.98 3.71 10.52
C LEU A 179 -15.34 2.27 10.09
N GLY A 180 -15.24 1.29 10.98
CA GLY A 180 -15.44 -0.12 10.68
C GLY A 180 -14.34 -0.70 9.78
N ILE A 181 -13.13 -0.16 9.86
CA ILE A 181 -11.95 -0.69 9.16
C ILE A 181 -11.10 -1.46 10.18
N TYR A 182 -10.76 -2.71 9.85
CA TYR A 182 -9.94 -3.52 10.74
C TYR A 182 -8.44 -3.20 10.57
N PRO A 183 -7.72 -2.75 11.62
CA PRO A 183 -6.27 -2.58 11.57
C PRO A 183 -5.56 -3.93 11.69
N GLU A 184 -4.78 -4.29 10.67
CA GLU A 184 -4.00 -5.53 10.65
C GLU A 184 -2.50 -5.23 10.61
N ARG A 185 -1.73 -5.81 11.54
CA ARG A 185 -0.29 -5.59 11.61
C ARG A 185 0.49 -6.79 11.10
N ILE A 186 1.55 -6.52 10.37
CA ILE A 186 2.55 -7.55 10.05
C ILE A 186 3.31 -7.97 11.31
N GLN A 187 3.82 -9.20 11.29
CA GLN A 187 4.66 -9.69 12.39
C GLN A 187 6.00 -8.95 12.42
N PRO A 188 6.53 -8.60 13.61
CA PRO A 188 7.89 -8.09 13.74
C PRO A 188 8.90 -9.02 13.07
N GLY A 189 9.84 -8.46 12.30
CA GLY A 189 10.87 -9.24 11.60
C GLY A 189 10.38 -10.04 10.39
N ARG A 190 9.14 -9.83 9.91
CA ARG A 190 8.56 -10.51 8.74
C ARG A 190 8.20 -9.54 7.59
N PRO A 191 9.21 -8.88 6.97
CA PRO A 191 8.98 -7.94 5.86
C PRO A 191 8.40 -8.62 4.61
N ASP A 192 8.53 -9.95 4.52
CA ASP A 192 7.95 -10.77 3.47
C ASP A 192 6.43 -10.68 3.41
N GLN A 193 5.78 -10.43 4.55
CA GLN A 193 4.33 -10.26 4.67
C GLN A 193 3.82 -9.01 3.95
N ASN A 194 4.70 -8.05 3.67
CA ASN A 194 4.41 -6.85 2.89
C ASN A 194 5.22 -6.78 1.58
N GLY A 195 5.70 -7.93 1.06
CA GLY A 195 6.61 -7.98 -0.09
C GLY A 195 6.06 -7.36 -1.39
N ARG A 196 4.73 -7.18 -1.48
CA ARG A 196 4.04 -6.47 -2.56
C ARG A 196 4.25 -4.96 -2.47
N HIS A 197 3.99 -4.38 -1.30
CA HIS A 197 4.21 -2.97 -1.02
C HIS A 197 5.69 -2.61 -1.14
N GLU A 198 6.58 -3.49 -0.65
CA GLU A 198 8.03 -3.33 -0.81
C GLU A 198 8.48 -3.39 -2.29
N ARG A 199 7.76 -4.10 -3.17
CA ARG A 199 8.01 -4.07 -4.62
C ARG A 199 7.58 -2.74 -5.23
N MET A 200 6.44 -2.19 -4.83
CA MET A 200 5.99 -0.86 -5.26
C MET A 200 7.01 0.19 -4.82
N HIS A 201 7.45 0.16 -3.57
CA HIS A 201 8.50 1.03 -3.03
C HIS A 201 9.82 0.98 -3.79
N ARG A 202 10.27 -0.20 -4.21
CA ARG A 202 11.46 -0.31 -5.07
C ARG A 202 11.26 0.33 -6.44
N THR A 203 10.03 0.29 -6.96
CA THR A 203 9.69 0.95 -8.23
C THR A 203 9.70 2.46 -8.05
N LEU A 204 9.07 2.98 -6.99
CA LEU A 204 9.08 4.40 -6.63
C LEU A 204 10.52 4.92 -6.43
N LYS A 205 11.34 4.17 -5.69
CA LYS A 205 12.75 4.53 -5.46
C LYS A 205 13.55 4.63 -6.75
N ALA A 206 13.35 3.68 -7.66
CA ALA A 206 14.05 3.67 -8.95
C ALA A 206 13.58 4.80 -9.89
N ALA A 207 12.31 5.21 -9.78
CA ALA A 207 11.75 6.25 -10.63
C ALA A 207 12.09 7.67 -10.16
N LEU A 208 11.96 7.96 -8.86
CA LEU A 208 11.95 9.34 -8.37
C LEU A 208 12.95 9.64 -7.26
N LEU A 209 13.36 8.65 -6.46
CA LEU A 209 14.13 8.94 -5.24
C LEU A 209 15.64 8.98 -5.45
N GLN A 210 16.12 8.78 -6.67
CA GLN A 210 17.53 8.99 -7.02
C GLN A 210 17.86 10.46 -7.29
N ALA A 211 16.85 11.25 -7.67
CA ALA A 211 16.95 12.70 -7.88
C ALA A 211 15.72 13.38 -7.26
N PRO A 212 15.71 13.60 -5.93
CA PRO A 212 14.64 14.33 -5.26
C PRO A 212 14.42 15.72 -5.83
N GLU A 213 13.18 16.19 -5.78
CA GLU A 213 12.80 17.54 -6.18
C GLU A 213 13.25 18.60 -5.15
N HIS A 214 13.18 19.89 -5.50
CA HIS A 214 13.70 20.94 -4.63
C HIS A 214 12.85 21.14 -3.36
N ASN A 215 11.52 21.10 -3.46
CA ASN A 215 10.58 21.31 -2.35
C ASN A 215 9.42 20.29 -2.36
N LEU A 216 8.63 20.26 -1.27
CA LEU A 216 7.53 19.30 -1.11
C LEU A 216 6.46 19.41 -2.20
N VAL A 217 6.18 20.62 -2.69
CA VAL A 217 5.16 20.84 -3.74
C VAL A 217 5.61 20.20 -5.05
N GLN A 218 6.86 20.46 -5.47
CA GLN A 218 7.42 19.83 -6.67
C GLN A 218 7.53 18.30 -6.50
N GLN A 219 7.92 17.83 -5.31
CA GLN A 219 7.98 16.41 -5.01
C GLN A 219 6.59 15.75 -5.07
N GLN A 220 5.54 16.44 -4.62
CA GLN A 220 4.16 15.97 -4.74
C GLN A 220 3.72 15.87 -6.20
N LEU A 221 4.07 16.84 -7.05
CA LEU A 221 3.79 16.77 -8.48
C LEU A 221 4.50 15.58 -9.15
N ALA A 222 5.76 15.33 -8.77
CA ALA A 222 6.49 14.15 -9.23
C ALA A 222 5.81 12.85 -8.79
N PHE A 223 5.36 12.76 -7.53
CA PHE A 223 4.60 11.61 -7.05
C PHE A 223 3.27 11.41 -7.77
N GLU A 224 2.56 12.49 -8.13
CA GLU A 224 1.32 12.37 -8.90
C GLU A 224 1.58 11.85 -10.31
N ARG A 225 2.59 12.37 -11.03
CA ARG A 225 3.00 11.82 -12.34
C ARG A 225 3.34 10.33 -12.26
N PHE A 226 4.11 9.94 -11.24
CA PHE A 226 4.44 8.54 -11.01
C PHE A 226 3.19 7.70 -10.72
N ARG A 227 2.25 8.20 -9.91
CA ARG A 227 1.01 7.50 -9.59
C ARG A 227 0.16 7.27 -10.85
N GLN A 228 0.08 8.27 -11.73
CA GLN A 228 -0.61 8.16 -13.02
C GLN A 228 0.04 7.09 -13.90
N GLU A 229 1.34 7.19 -14.17
CA GLU A 229 2.07 6.19 -14.96
C GLU A 229 1.92 4.79 -14.35
N TYR A 230 2.09 4.66 -13.04
CA TYR A 230 2.04 3.38 -12.34
C TYR A 230 0.66 2.70 -12.44
N ASN A 231 -0.42 3.47 -12.37
CA ASN A 231 -1.80 2.97 -12.35
C ASN A 231 -2.41 2.78 -13.75
N TYR A 232 -2.05 3.62 -14.72
CA TYR A 232 -2.75 3.66 -16.01
C TYR A 232 -1.89 3.23 -17.20
N GLU A 233 -0.56 3.26 -17.08
CA GLU A 233 0.33 2.98 -18.21
C GLU A 233 1.19 1.74 -17.98
N ARG A 234 1.64 1.54 -16.74
CA ARG A 234 2.63 0.52 -16.39
C ARG A 234 2.01 -0.87 -16.24
N PRO A 235 2.36 -1.84 -17.10
CA PRO A 235 1.89 -3.22 -16.96
C PRO A 235 2.48 -3.91 -15.73
N HIS A 236 1.72 -4.77 -15.07
CA HIS A 236 2.20 -5.58 -13.95
C HIS A 236 2.09 -7.07 -14.24
N LYS A 237 3.23 -7.76 -14.17
CA LYS A 237 3.30 -9.23 -14.31
C LYS A 237 2.38 -9.98 -13.34
N ALA A 238 2.16 -9.43 -12.14
CA ALA A 238 1.27 -10.02 -11.14
C ALA A 238 -0.22 -9.89 -11.50
N LEU A 239 -0.54 -9.08 -12.52
CA LEU A 239 -1.88 -8.84 -13.05
C LEU A 239 -1.95 -9.27 -14.52
N GLU A 240 -1.15 -10.27 -14.92
CA GLU A 240 -1.12 -10.76 -16.32
C GLU A 240 -0.83 -9.65 -17.34
N MET A 241 0.03 -8.69 -16.97
CA MET A 241 0.39 -7.53 -17.79
C MET A 241 -0.75 -6.54 -18.04
N LYS A 242 -1.82 -6.59 -17.24
CA LYS A 242 -2.77 -5.47 -17.10
C LYS A 242 -2.15 -4.32 -16.30
N VAL A 243 -2.71 -3.13 -16.46
CA VAL A 243 -2.40 -2.00 -15.59
C VAL A 243 -3.30 -2.05 -14.35
N PRO A 244 -2.92 -1.46 -13.20
CA PRO A 244 -3.73 -1.52 -11.98
C PRO A 244 -5.15 -0.98 -12.17
N ALA A 245 -5.31 0.06 -13.00
CA ALA A 245 -6.61 0.65 -13.32
C ALA A 245 -7.57 -0.33 -14.03
N ASP A 246 -7.07 -1.30 -14.79
CA ASP A 246 -7.91 -2.32 -15.45
C ASP A 246 -8.59 -3.28 -14.45
N VAL A 247 -8.05 -3.37 -13.22
CA VAL A 247 -8.48 -4.33 -12.19
C VAL A 247 -9.17 -3.62 -11.03
N TYR A 248 -8.82 -2.37 -10.79
CA TYR A 248 -9.33 -1.62 -9.65
C TYR A 248 -10.76 -1.13 -9.87
N VAL A 249 -11.55 -1.20 -8.80
CA VAL A 249 -12.86 -0.58 -8.72
C VAL A 249 -12.96 0.18 -7.39
N PRO A 250 -13.62 1.36 -7.34
CA PRO A 250 -13.85 2.06 -6.08
C PRO A 250 -14.62 1.20 -5.07
N SER A 251 -14.43 1.47 -3.77
CA SER A 251 -15.16 0.76 -2.72
C SER A 251 -16.63 1.16 -2.73
N SER A 252 -17.51 0.18 -2.49
CA SER A 252 -18.94 0.44 -2.25
C SER A 252 -19.22 1.07 -0.88
N ARG A 253 -18.24 1.04 0.04
CA ARG A 253 -18.34 1.68 1.36
C ARG A 253 -17.94 3.14 1.25
N HIS A 254 -18.89 4.02 0.95
CA HIS A 254 -18.63 5.45 0.84
C HIS A 254 -18.25 6.09 2.17
N TYR A 255 -17.45 7.16 2.11
CA TYR A 255 -17.07 7.98 3.26
C TYR A 255 -17.29 9.46 2.96
N ASP A 256 -18.11 10.09 3.78
CA ASP A 256 -18.55 11.48 3.68
C ASP A 256 -17.78 12.43 4.62
N GLY A 257 -16.83 11.91 5.38
CA GLY A 257 -16.12 12.66 6.43
C GLY A 257 -16.71 12.48 7.83
N HIS A 258 -17.85 11.80 7.97
CA HIS A 258 -18.48 11.55 9.26
C HIS A 258 -17.99 10.25 9.89
N VAL A 259 -17.79 10.28 11.20
CA VAL A 259 -17.41 9.09 11.98
C VAL A 259 -18.67 8.59 12.71
N PRO A 260 -19.21 7.41 12.36
CA PRO A 260 -20.45 6.91 12.95
C PRO A 260 -20.38 6.82 14.47
N GLU A 261 -21.47 7.14 15.15
CA GLU A 261 -21.61 6.89 16.59
C GLU A 261 -21.60 5.39 16.90
N VAL A 262 -21.04 5.02 18.05
CA VAL A 262 -20.90 3.63 18.46
C VAL A 262 -21.96 3.29 19.49
N ASN A 263 -22.82 2.35 19.14
CA ASN A 263 -23.84 1.80 20.03
C ASN A 263 -23.45 0.37 20.40
N TYR A 264 -23.09 0.16 21.67
CA TYR A 264 -22.81 -1.18 22.18
C TYR A 264 -24.12 -1.88 22.55
N PRO A 265 -24.35 -3.12 22.11
CA PRO A 265 -25.57 -3.86 22.43
C PRO A 265 -25.61 -4.22 23.91
N SER A 266 -26.81 -4.24 24.49
CA SER A 266 -27.05 -4.88 25.79
C SER A 266 -26.69 -6.38 25.70
N PRO A 267 -26.03 -6.99 26.71
CA PRO A 267 -25.75 -6.47 28.06
C PRO A 267 -24.36 -5.84 28.24
N MET A 268 -23.68 -5.38 27.18
CA MET A 268 -22.34 -4.80 27.32
C MET A 268 -22.37 -3.56 28.22
N LEU A 269 -21.43 -3.49 29.17
CA LEU A 269 -21.21 -2.30 29.97
C LEU A 269 -20.39 -1.29 29.18
N VAL A 270 -20.73 -0.01 29.29
CA VAL A 270 -19.99 1.06 28.60
C VAL A 270 -19.15 1.86 29.59
N ARG A 271 -17.88 2.09 29.28
CA ARG A 271 -16.98 2.97 30.05
C ARG A 271 -16.22 3.92 29.15
N LYS A 272 -16.17 5.19 29.54
CA LYS A 272 -15.43 6.24 28.83
C LYS A 272 -13.98 6.31 29.30
N VAL A 273 -13.05 6.44 28.35
CA VAL A 273 -11.63 6.66 28.64
C VAL A 273 -11.40 8.13 28.99
N ARG A 274 -10.70 8.36 30.10
CA ARG A 274 -10.39 9.70 30.63
C ARG A 274 -9.13 10.28 29.98
N GLN A 275 -8.87 11.56 30.26
CA GLN A 275 -7.73 12.31 29.73
C GLN A 275 -6.34 11.69 30.00
N ASN A 276 -6.21 10.94 31.09
CA ASN A 276 -4.97 10.22 31.42
C ASN A 276 -4.90 8.80 30.83
N GLY A 277 -5.74 8.47 29.84
CA GLY A 277 -5.77 7.17 29.16
C GLY A 277 -6.37 6.02 29.98
N SER A 278 -7.01 6.30 31.13
CA SER A 278 -7.59 5.27 32.02
C SER A 278 -9.11 5.27 32.04
N MET A 279 -9.71 4.14 32.46
CA MET A 279 -11.15 4.00 32.68
C MET A 279 -11.46 3.54 34.11
N LYS A 280 -12.63 3.89 34.63
CA LYS A 280 -13.09 3.44 35.96
C LYS A 280 -13.68 2.02 35.86
N TRP A 281 -13.20 1.10 36.69
CA TRP A 281 -13.65 -0.29 36.71
C TRP A 281 -13.68 -0.85 38.13
N LYS A 282 -14.79 -1.48 38.54
CA LYS A 282 -15.02 -2.11 39.86
C LYS A 282 -14.33 -1.40 41.05
N GLY A 283 -14.53 -0.07 41.16
CA GLY A 283 -13.98 0.75 42.26
C GLY A 283 -12.54 1.26 42.06
N GLY A 284 -11.80 0.77 41.06
CA GLY A 284 -10.45 1.20 40.72
C GLY A 284 -10.32 1.88 39.35
N MET A 285 -9.07 2.17 38.98
CA MET A 285 -8.69 2.76 37.69
C MET A 285 -7.83 1.78 36.91
N VAL A 286 -8.20 1.54 35.65
CA VAL A 286 -7.50 0.66 34.73
C VAL A 286 -6.93 1.49 33.59
N PHE A 287 -5.61 1.46 33.41
CA PHE A 287 -4.97 2.12 32.28
C PHE A 287 -5.28 1.34 30.98
N VAL A 288 -5.77 2.05 29.97
CA VAL A 288 -6.09 1.51 28.65
C VAL A 288 -5.09 2.01 27.62
N SER A 289 -5.20 3.27 27.20
CA SER A 289 -4.29 3.93 26.26
C SER A 289 -4.64 5.42 26.13
N GLU A 290 -3.64 6.28 25.96
CA GLU A 290 -3.83 7.70 25.66
C GLU A 290 -4.43 7.94 24.26
N SER A 291 -4.22 7.01 23.32
CA SER A 291 -4.79 7.08 21.97
C SER A 291 -6.31 6.88 21.93
N LEU A 292 -6.90 6.44 23.04
CA LEU A 292 -8.33 6.18 23.20
C LEU A 292 -9.02 7.21 24.09
N VAL A 293 -8.35 8.30 24.47
CA VAL A 293 -8.93 9.38 25.27
C VAL A 293 -10.24 9.87 24.64
N GLY A 294 -11.31 9.88 25.43
CA GLY A 294 -12.63 10.31 24.97
C GLY A 294 -13.50 9.20 24.37
N GLU A 295 -12.91 8.05 24.00
CA GLU A 295 -13.65 6.93 23.43
C GLU A 295 -14.52 6.21 24.49
N ALA A 296 -15.64 5.67 24.02
CA ALA A 296 -16.49 4.77 24.79
C ALA A 296 -16.12 3.33 24.46
N LEU A 297 -15.83 2.53 25.49
CA LEU A 297 -15.47 1.13 25.38
C LEU A 297 -16.62 0.24 25.83
N GLY A 298 -16.88 -0.83 25.08
CA GLY A 298 -17.81 -1.89 25.45
C GLY A 298 -17.09 -2.96 26.27
N LEU A 299 -17.72 -3.43 27.33
CA LEU A 299 -17.18 -4.48 28.20
C LEU A 299 -18.18 -5.62 28.28
N GLN A 300 -17.72 -6.82 27.96
CA GLN A 300 -18.52 -8.04 27.99
C GLN A 300 -17.85 -9.05 28.93
N GLU A 301 -18.61 -9.56 29.90
CA GLU A 301 -18.16 -10.67 30.72
C GLU A 301 -18.21 -11.96 29.88
N VAL A 302 -17.09 -12.69 29.86
CA VAL A 302 -16.96 -13.91 29.05
C VAL A 302 -16.73 -15.15 29.92
N GLU A 303 -16.16 -14.97 31.10
CA GLU A 303 -15.96 -15.98 32.15
C GLU A 303 -16.09 -15.23 33.49
N ASP A 304 -16.32 -15.94 34.59
CA ASP A 304 -16.43 -15.32 35.91
C ASP A 304 -15.26 -14.37 36.18
N ASP A 305 -15.56 -13.09 36.39
CA ASP A 305 -14.56 -12.04 36.64
C ASP A 305 -13.54 -11.80 35.50
N VAL A 306 -13.82 -12.28 34.30
CA VAL A 306 -13.01 -12.02 33.08
C VAL A 306 -13.84 -11.27 32.05
N TRP A 307 -13.37 -10.06 31.74
CA TRP A 307 -14.06 -9.12 30.88
C TRP A 307 -13.27 -8.85 29.61
N GLU A 308 -13.89 -8.97 28.46
CA GLU A 308 -13.35 -8.51 27.19
C GLU A 308 -13.72 -7.05 26.97
N VAL A 309 -12.73 -6.26 26.55
CA VAL A 309 -12.88 -4.81 26.34
C VAL A 309 -12.75 -4.50 24.86
N TYR A 310 -13.73 -3.79 24.34
CA TYR A 310 -13.92 -3.54 22.92
C TYR A 310 -13.92 -2.04 22.61
N LEU A 311 -13.30 -1.67 21.49
CA LEU A 311 -13.58 -0.43 20.76
C LEU A 311 -14.37 -0.82 19.50
N CYS A 312 -15.62 -0.41 19.39
CA CYS A 312 -16.54 -0.93 18.37
C CYS A 312 -16.59 -2.48 18.44
N ASP A 313 -16.24 -3.14 17.35
CA ASP A 313 -16.09 -4.59 17.21
C ASP A 313 -14.65 -5.08 17.39
N TYR A 314 -13.70 -4.19 17.70
CA TYR A 314 -12.29 -4.51 17.85
C TYR A 314 -11.93 -4.82 19.30
N LEU A 315 -11.52 -6.08 19.54
CA LEU A 315 -11.07 -6.52 20.86
C LEU A 315 -9.73 -5.86 21.24
N LEU A 316 -9.77 -5.00 22.26
CA LEU A 316 -8.60 -4.32 22.81
C LEU A 316 -7.77 -5.24 23.71
N GLY A 317 -8.43 -6.12 24.45
CA GLY A 317 -7.80 -6.97 25.43
C GLY A 317 -8.78 -7.53 26.45
N ARG A 318 -8.23 -8.19 27.47
CA ARG A 318 -9.02 -8.73 28.59
C ARG A 318 -8.61 -8.09 29.91
N LEU A 319 -9.58 -8.01 30.81
CA LEU A 319 -9.44 -7.48 32.15
C LEU A 319 -9.91 -8.55 33.14
N LYS A 320 -9.01 -8.97 34.02
CA LYS A 320 -9.34 -9.87 35.15
C LYS A 320 -9.48 -9.07 36.44
N ASN A 321 -10.13 -9.67 37.44
CA ASN A 321 -10.26 -9.07 38.76
C ASN A 321 -8.88 -8.70 39.36
N GLY A 322 -8.77 -7.50 39.92
CA GLY A 322 -7.53 -6.95 40.49
C GLY A 322 -6.51 -6.40 39.49
N GLU A 323 -6.70 -6.56 38.18
CA GLU A 323 -5.77 -6.02 37.18
C GLU A 323 -5.97 -4.50 36.98
N ASN A 324 -4.85 -3.78 36.84
CA ASN A 324 -4.84 -2.33 36.62
C ASN A 324 -4.51 -1.95 35.15
N ARG A 325 -4.40 -2.94 34.26
CA ARG A 325 -4.10 -2.78 32.83
C ARG A 325 -4.73 -3.92 32.04
N LEU A 326 -5.00 -3.70 30.76
CA LEU A 326 -5.49 -4.74 29.87
C LEU A 326 -4.39 -5.75 29.52
N SER A 327 -4.74 -7.03 29.51
CA SER A 327 -3.92 -8.08 28.92
C SER A 327 -4.05 -8.07 27.40
N ASN A 328 -2.98 -8.48 26.70
CA ASN A 328 -3.02 -8.61 25.23
C ASN A 328 -4.12 -9.61 24.83
N PRO A 329 -4.88 -9.33 23.75
CA PRO A 329 -5.83 -10.29 23.23
C PRO A 329 -5.07 -11.55 22.79
N GLN A 330 -5.15 -12.63 23.58
CA GLN A 330 -4.70 -13.93 23.12
C GLN A 330 -5.55 -14.32 21.91
N LYS A 331 -4.91 -14.69 20.80
CA LYS A 331 -5.59 -15.14 19.59
C LYS A 331 -6.46 -16.37 19.91
N ARG A 332 -7.76 -16.21 20.16
CA ARG A 332 -8.70 -17.33 20.10
C ARG A 332 -8.84 -17.75 18.63
N LYS A 333 -8.67 -19.05 18.36
CA LYS A 333 -9.22 -19.67 17.14
C LYS A 333 -10.75 -19.64 17.30
N GLY A 334 -11.46 -18.96 16.38
CA GLY A 334 -12.91 -19.09 16.25
C GLY A 334 -13.79 -18.05 16.96
N CYS A 335 -13.32 -16.82 17.24
CA CYS A 335 -14.26 -15.78 17.72
C CYS A 335 -15.31 -15.45 16.62
N PRO A 336 -16.59 -15.27 16.96
CA PRO A 336 -17.62 -14.92 16.00
C PRO A 336 -17.29 -13.57 15.39
N ARG A 337 -17.17 -13.53 14.07
CA ARG A 337 -17.16 -12.28 13.31
C ARG A 337 -18.56 -11.70 13.42
N PHE A 338 -18.73 -10.64 14.20
CA PHE A 338 -19.88 -9.77 13.99
C PHE A 338 -19.71 -9.21 12.57
N ARG A 339 -20.57 -9.65 11.65
CA ARG A 339 -20.67 -9.04 10.34
C ARG A 339 -21.27 -7.64 10.55
N LEU A 340 -20.64 -6.63 9.97
CA LEU A 340 -21.36 -5.43 9.54
C LEU A 340 -22.21 -5.78 8.33
#